data_AF-A0A3S4T632-F1
#
_entry.id   AF-A0A3S4T632-F1
#
_cell.length_a   1.000
_cell.length_b   1.000
_cell.length_c   1.000
_cell.angle_alpha   90.00
_cell.angle_beta   90.00
_cell.angle_gamma   90.00
#
_symmetry.space_group_name_H-M   'P 1'
#
loop_
_entity.id
_entity.type
_entity.pdbx_description
1 polymer ?
#
loop_
_entity_poly.entity_id
_entity_poly.type
_entity_poly.pdbx_seq_one_letter_code
_entity_poly.pdbx_strand_id
1 'polypeptide(L)' 'MTALPPNPDPASTPGLESGGGVSPGETPPDSEQTSNSMPDPTAGRNLTPRAVIAFVAIGLFVALFLASAVYLVVRMVG' A
#
# COMPACT_ATOMS: atom_id res chain seq x y z
N MET A 1 15.98 7.11 -23.90
CA MET A 1 15.12 6.13 -23.22
C MET A 1 15.43 4.77 -23.83
N THR A 2 16.31 4.00 -23.20
CA THR A 2 16.63 2.63 -23.63
C THR A 2 15.46 1.74 -23.23
N ALA A 3 14.63 1.37 -24.20
CA ALA A 3 13.57 0.39 -23.98
C ALA A 3 14.22 -0.94 -23.56
N LEU A 4 13.74 -1.53 -22.47
CA LEU A 4 14.05 -2.92 -22.14
C LEU A 4 13.66 -3.76 -23.37
N PRO A 5 14.53 -4.66 -23.87
CA PRO A 5 14.14 -5.54 -24.97
C PRO A 5 12.83 -6.24 -24.60
N PRO A 6 11.85 -6.31 -25.51
CA PRO A 6 10.61 -7.00 -25.23
C PRO A 6 10.93 -8.43 -24.81
N ASN A 7 10.30 -8.91 -23.72
CA ASN A 7 10.45 -10.28 -23.28
C ASN A 7 10.19 -11.24 -24.46
N PRO A 8 11.01 -12.29 -24.63
CA PRO A 8 10.83 -13.23 -25.73
C PRO A 8 9.42 -13.83 -25.67
N ASP A 9 8.81 -14.00 -26.84
CA ASP A 9 7.48 -14.60 -26.96
C ASP A 9 7.50 -16.00 -26.33
N PRO A 10 6.62 -16.30 -25.34
CA PRO A 10 6.55 -17.61 -24.71
C PRO A 10 6.33 -18.75 -25.72
N ALA A 11 5.62 -18.49 -26.82
CA ALA A 11 5.39 -19.48 -27.87
C ALA A 11 6.66 -19.82 -28.67
N SER A 12 7.67 -18.96 -28.61
CA SER A 12 8.94 -19.08 -29.35
C SER A 12 10.13 -19.37 -28.45
N THR A 13 9.92 -19.55 -27.14
CA THR A 13 11.00 -19.81 -26.18
C THR A 13 11.14 -21.32 -25.96
N PRO A 14 12.26 -21.93 -26.38
CA PRO A 14 12.48 -23.37 -26.19
C PRO A 14 12.43 -23.76 -24.71
N GLY A 15 11.72 -24.83 -24.38
CA GLY A 15 11.60 -25.34 -22.99
C GLY A 15 10.45 -24.71 -22.19
N LEU A 16 9.83 -23.62 -22.66
CA LEU A 16 8.66 -23.06 -21.99
C LEU A 16 7.37 -23.74 -22.46
N GLU A 17 6.63 -24.36 -21.54
CA GLU A 17 5.25 -24.71 -21.83
C GLU A 17 4.42 -23.43 -22.02
N SER A 18 3.29 -23.50 -22.72
CA SER A 18 2.40 -22.34 -22.95
C SER A 18 1.91 -21.67 -21.65
N GLY A 19 2.05 -22.33 -20.50
CA GLY A 19 1.79 -21.78 -19.17
C GLY A 19 2.95 -21.00 -18.52
N GLY A 20 4.09 -20.83 -19.21
CA GLY A 20 5.28 -20.16 -18.68
C GLY A 20 6.09 -21.01 -17.69
N GLY A 21 5.83 -22.31 -17.62
CA GLY A 21 6.62 -23.29 -16.86
C GLY A 21 7.71 -23.91 -17.72
N VAL A 22 8.55 -24.72 -17.09
CA VAL A 22 9.44 -25.68 -17.76
C VAL A 22 9.14 -27.09 -17.27
N SER A 23 9.50 -28.09 -18.06
CA SER A 23 9.32 -29.49 -17.70
C SER A 23 10.13 -29.84 -16.44
N PRO A 24 9.64 -30.76 -15.57
CA PRO A 24 10.34 -31.13 -14.36
C PRO A 24 11.77 -31.63 -14.64
N GLY A 25 12.77 -30.92 -14.13
CA GLY A 25 14.20 -31.22 -14.32
C GLY A 25 14.94 -30.25 -15.24
N GLU A 26 14.24 -29.39 -15.97
CA GLU A 26 14.86 -28.25 -16.64
C GLU A 26 15.00 -27.07 -15.66
N THR A 27 16.06 -26.26 -15.83
CA THR A 27 16.23 -25.03 -15.06
C THR A 27 15.14 -24.05 -15.48
N PRO A 28 14.27 -23.58 -14.57
CA PRO A 28 13.26 -22.57 -14.89
C PRO A 28 13.91 -21.32 -15.49
N PRO A 29 13.22 -20.60 -16.41
CA PRO A 29 13.69 -19.31 -16.88
C PRO A 29 13.92 -18.39 -15.68
N ASP A 30 14.88 -17.47 -15.82
CA ASP A 30 15.19 -16.48 -14.80
C ASP A 30 13.88 -15.76 -14.46
N SER A 31 13.30 -16.12 -13.31
CA SER A 31 12.12 -15.45 -12.83
C SER A 31 12.66 -14.11 -12.36
N GLU A 32 12.37 -13.02 -13.10
CA GLU A 32 12.49 -11.66 -12.60
C GLU A 32 11.47 -11.45 -11.45
N GLN A 33 11.52 -12.32 -10.45
CA GLN A 33 10.84 -12.28 -9.18
C GLN A 33 11.72 -11.47 -8.25
N THR A 34 11.75 -10.17 -8.50
CA THR A 34 11.78 -9.23 -7.40
C THR A 34 10.57 -8.35 -7.58
N SER A 35 9.46 -8.74 -6.94
CA SER A 35 8.60 -7.72 -6.35
C SER A 35 9.53 -6.86 -5.51
N ASN A 36 9.89 -5.73 -6.09
CA ASN A 36 10.66 -4.62 -5.58
C ASN A 36 10.14 -4.23 -4.19
N SER A 37 10.56 -4.98 -3.19
CA SER A 37 10.30 -4.78 -1.77
C SER A 37 11.15 -3.62 -1.22
N MET A 38 11.41 -2.61 -2.05
CA MET A 38 12.09 -1.41 -1.63
C MET A 38 11.06 -0.61 -0.82
N PRO A 39 11.30 -0.34 0.48
CA PRO A 39 10.45 0.54 1.24
C PRO A 39 10.38 1.88 0.51
N ASP A 40 9.20 2.27 0.04
CA ASP A 40 9.00 3.58 -0.55
C ASP A 40 9.38 4.63 0.52
N PRO A 41 10.42 5.45 0.31
CA PRO A 41 10.89 6.41 1.31
C PRO A 41 9.83 7.48 1.63
N THR A 42 8.78 7.59 0.81
CA THR A 42 7.64 8.48 1.02
C THR A 42 6.42 7.77 1.64
N ALA A 43 6.44 6.44 1.79
CA ALA A 43 5.35 5.71 2.43
C ALA A 43 5.15 6.21 3.87
N GLY A 44 3.97 6.75 4.14
CA GLY A 44 3.59 7.29 5.45
C GLY A 44 3.89 8.79 5.66
N ARG A 45 4.59 9.48 4.76
CA ARG A 45 4.78 10.95 4.83
C ARG A 45 3.65 11.72 4.16
N ASN A 46 2.79 11.02 3.45
CA ASN A 46 1.77 11.63 2.60
C ASN A 46 0.51 11.82 3.45
N LEU A 47 0.48 12.90 4.24
CA LEU A 47 -0.76 13.41 4.84
C LEU A 47 -1.69 13.81 3.69
N THR A 48 -2.41 12.81 3.19
CA THR A 48 -3.41 12.98 2.15
C THR A 48 -4.45 13.94 2.71
N PRO A 49 -5.05 14.86 1.91
CA PRO A 49 -6.05 15.80 2.41
C PRO A 49 -7.17 15.14 3.25
N ARG A 50 -7.52 13.88 2.93
CA ARG A 50 -8.43 13.05 3.72
C ARG A 50 -7.98 12.79 5.15
N ALA A 51 -6.69 12.52 5.37
CA ALA A 51 -6.14 12.28 6.71
C ALA A 51 -6.24 13.55 7.57
N VAL A 52 -5.94 14.72 6.99
CA VAL A 52 -6.08 16.01 7.68
C VAL A 52 -7.52 16.26 8.10
N ILE A 53 -8.48 16.05 7.18
CA ILE A 53 -9.91 16.17 7.48
C ILE A 53 -10.33 15.21 8.62
N ALA A 54 -9.86 13.96 8.59
CA ALA A 54 -10.14 12.99 9.64
C ALA A 54 -9.61 13.45 11.00
N PHE A 55 -8.37 13.95 11.08
CA PHE A 55 -7.80 14.47 12.33
C PHE A 55 -8.57 15.69 12.85
N VAL A 56 -8.98 16.61 11.98
CA VAL A 56 -9.78 17.77 12.36
C VAL A 56 -11.15 17.34 12.91
N ALA A 57 -11.81 16.39 12.24
CA ALA A 57 -13.10 15.86 12.69
C ALA A 57 -12.98 15.17 14.07
N ILE A 58 -11.94 14.36 14.27
CA ILE A 58 -11.66 13.71 15.56
C ILE A 58 -11.38 14.76 16.63
N GLY A 59 -10.56 15.78 16.33
CA GLY A 59 -10.25 16.86 17.26
C GLY A 59 -11.49 17.63 17.72
N LEU A 60 -12.38 17.97 16.78
CA LEU A 60 -13.67 18.61 17.07
C LEU A 60 -14.56 17.72 17.94
N PHE A 61 -14.65 16.43 17.62
CA PHE A 61 -15.43 15.48 18.39
C PHE A 61 -14.94 15.37 19.83
N VAL A 62 -13.63 15.23 20.05
CA VAL A 62 -13.03 15.17 21.38
C VAL A 62 -13.27 16.47 22.14
N ALA A 63 -13.11 17.63 21.49
CA ALA A 63 -13.37 18.92 22.14
C ALA A 63 -14.83 19.08 22.61
N LEU A 64 -15.80 18.70 21.77
CA LEU A 64 -17.22 18.72 22.12
C LEU A 64 -17.53 17.72 23.25
N PHE A 65 -16.93 16.53 23.21
CA PHE A 65 -17.09 15.53 24.25
C PHE A 65 -16.56 16.06 25.60
N LEU A 66 -15.35 16.64 25.63
CA LEU A 66 -14.80 17.24 26.84
C LEU A 66 -15.66 18.41 27.34
N ALA A 67 -16.10 19.29 26.45
CA ALA A 67 -16.95 20.42 26.82
C ALA A 67 -18.27 19.96 27.45
N SER A 68 -18.91 18.95 26.88
CA SER A 68 -20.15 18.38 27.43
C SER A 68 -19.94 17.65 28.75
N ALA A 69 -18.83 16.92 28.90
CA ALA A 69 -18.45 16.28 30.16
C ALA A 69 -18.24 17.32 31.27
N VAL A 70 -17.46 18.37 31.00
CA VAL A 70 -17.23 19.47 31.96
C VAL A 70 -18.54 20.16 32.32
N TYR A 71 -19.37 20.48 31.32
CA TYR A 71 -20.68 21.08 31.55
C TYR A 71 -21.55 20.23 32.48
N LEU A 72 -21.60 18.92 32.25
CA LEU A 72 -22.38 17.99 33.06
C LEU A 72 -21.84 17.93 34.50
N VAL A 73 -20.52 17.85 34.68
CA VAL A 73 -19.88 17.86 36.00
C VAL A 73 -20.23 19.14 36.76
N VAL A 74 -20.09 20.31 36.12
CA VAL A 74 -20.44 21.59 36.74
C VAL A 74 -21.90 21.63 37.16
N ARG A 75 -22.81 21.14 36.30
CA ARG A 75 -24.26 21.04 36.57
C ARG A 75 -24.61 20.06 37.69
N MET A 76 -23.77 19.06 37.94
CA MET A 76 -24.02 18.04 38.96
C MET A 76 -23.47 18.46 40.33
N VAL A 77 -22.42 19.27 40.34
CA VAL A 77 -21.73 19.74 41.56
C VAL A 77 -22.26 21.09 42.05
N GLY A 78 -22.74 21.96 41.15
CA GLY A 78 -23.40 23.22 41.47
C GLY A 78 -24.92 23.11 41.41
#